data_AF-E1Z3T0-F1
#
_entry.id   AF-E1Z3T0-F1
#
_cell.length_a   1.000
_cell.length_b   1.000
_cell.length_c   1.000
_cell.angle_alpha   90.00
_cell.angle_beta   90.00
_cell.angle_gamma   90.00
#
_symmetry.space_group_name_H-M   'P 1'
#
loop_
_entity.id
_entity.type
_entity.pdbx_description
1 polymer ?
#
loop_
_entity_poly.entity_id
_entity_poly.type
_entity_poly.pdbx_seq_one_letter_code
_entity_poly.pdbx_strand_id
1 'polypeptide(L)'
;MRCCAVRAAEQQQPLPLFADGYAAALVEAVGAAAAGDGDGTGAADAQRDALATRFLDEQLLKAVTIVNTERDLTQEYNQVVLVGDALDTRPYRLPWPEGTVIFCVAPAEAHRQAEAALRAQQARVPRSCLLRRVPADLQQADGGGFAGALERAGFRGDRLSVWVLQGVSCLGLGTAALTTLFTDLCNMAAFDSLVAGLMPPMDRRSLDNLLASFGLLGAGVDFGVQTDWGRWEEGLALDPGSVRPWLFVAQQKRLSLGEMGIYDDHVAAAEEVDEDNFFGNFS
;
A
#
# COMPACT_ATOMS: atom_id res chain seq x y z
N MET A 1 -3.69 14.81 1.35
CA MET A 1 -4.96 15.52 1.02
C MET A 1 -5.33 15.45 -0.46
N ARG A 2 -4.42 15.70 -1.40
CA ARG A 2 -4.69 15.71 -2.86
C ARG A 2 -5.50 14.50 -3.37
N CYS A 3 -5.06 13.27 -3.08
CA CYS A 3 -5.80 12.07 -3.50
C CYS A 3 -7.21 11.98 -2.86
N CYS A 4 -7.42 12.53 -1.68
CA CYS A 4 -8.75 12.60 -1.06
C CYS A 4 -9.66 13.60 -1.78
N ALA A 5 -9.13 14.78 -2.12
CA ALA A 5 -9.86 15.80 -2.89
C ALA A 5 -10.27 15.29 -4.28
N VAL A 6 -9.37 14.59 -4.98
CA VAL A 6 -9.66 13.95 -6.26
C VAL A 6 -10.79 12.93 -6.13
N ARG A 7 -10.78 12.07 -5.11
CA ARG A 7 -11.86 11.10 -4.86
C ARG A 7 -13.20 11.77 -4.57
N ALA A 8 -13.19 12.87 -3.81
CA ALA A 8 -14.39 13.64 -3.53
C ALA A 8 -14.98 14.29 -4.80
N ALA A 9 -14.12 14.82 -5.68
CA ALA A 9 -14.54 15.39 -6.97
C ALA A 9 -15.04 14.30 -7.94
N GLU A 10 -14.37 13.15 -8.00
CA GLU A 10 -14.77 12.03 -8.85
C GLU A 10 -16.14 11.48 -8.46
N GLN A 11 -16.47 11.43 -7.17
CA GLN A 11 -17.78 10.99 -6.67
C GLN A 11 -18.95 11.87 -7.16
N GLN A 12 -18.70 13.13 -7.53
CA GLN A 12 -19.72 14.06 -8.04
C GLN A 12 -19.94 13.93 -9.56
N GLN A 13 -19.14 13.12 -10.25
CA GLN A 13 -19.28 12.89 -11.67
C GLN A 13 -20.57 12.12 -11.98
N PRO A 14 -21.22 12.34 -13.15
CA PRO A 14 -22.41 11.58 -13.53
C PRO A 14 -22.19 10.06 -13.61
N LEU A 15 -20.98 9.64 -13.98
CA LEU A 15 -20.55 8.24 -14.07
C LEU A 15 -19.20 8.10 -13.36
N PRO A 16 -19.18 8.03 -12.02
CA PRO A 16 -17.94 8.00 -11.26
C PRO A 16 -17.19 6.68 -11.50
N LEU A 17 -15.86 6.74 -11.59
CA LEU A 17 -15.00 5.56 -11.79
C LEU A 17 -15.04 4.58 -10.61
N PHE A 18 -15.31 5.08 -9.42
CA PHE A 18 -15.44 4.34 -8.17
C PHE A 18 -16.37 5.10 -7.22
N ALA A 19 -16.94 4.40 -6.23
CA ALA A 19 -17.78 5.03 -5.22
C ALA A 19 -17.01 5.28 -3.92
N ASP A 20 -16.84 6.54 -3.53
CA ASP A 20 -16.21 6.97 -2.26
C ASP A 20 -17.08 8.01 -1.54
N GLY A 21 -18.01 7.52 -0.71
CA GLY A 21 -18.94 8.38 0.03
C GLY A 21 -18.32 9.16 1.19
N TYR A 22 -17.08 8.87 1.59
CA TYR A 22 -16.45 9.49 2.77
C TYR A 22 -15.43 10.58 2.41
N ALA A 23 -14.94 10.60 1.16
CA ALA A 23 -13.89 11.52 0.73
C ALA A 23 -14.28 13.00 0.92
N ALA A 24 -15.52 13.40 0.58
CA ALA A 24 -15.95 14.79 0.70
C ALA A 24 -15.91 15.30 2.16
N ALA A 25 -16.39 14.49 3.11
CA ALA A 25 -16.37 14.83 4.53
C ALA A 25 -14.94 14.88 5.11
N LEU A 26 -14.06 13.99 4.64
CA LEU A 26 -12.64 14.01 5.00
C LEU A 26 -11.95 15.28 4.49
N VAL A 27 -12.24 15.69 3.26
CA VAL A 27 -11.70 16.92 2.65
C VAL A 27 -12.21 18.16 3.39
N GLU A 28 -13.49 18.21 3.78
CA GLU A 28 -14.04 19.33 4.54
C GLU A 28 -13.38 19.44 5.94
N ALA A 29 -13.29 18.33 6.67
CA ALA A 29 -12.74 18.31 8.02
C ALA A 29 -11.23 18.63 8.05
N VAL A 30 -10.46 18.10 7.10
CA VAL A 30 -9.00 18.30 7.03
C VAL A 30 -8.63 19.57 6.28
N GLY A 31 -9.39 19.94 5.25
CA GLY A 31 -9.18 21.16 4.47
C GLY A 31 -9.43 22.44 5.25
N ALA A 32 -10.35 22.42 6.20
CA ALA A 32 -10.50 23.50 7.18
C ALA A 32 -9.24 23.70 8.06
N ALA A 33 -8.44 22.65 8.26
CA ALA A 33 -7.17 22.71 9.00
C ALA A 33 -5.95 23.05 8.11
N ALA A 34 -6.05 22.85 6.79
CA ALA A 34 -4.95 22.95 5.83
C ALA A 34 -5.04 24.14 4.85
N ALA A 35 -5.76 25.21 5.22
CA ALA A 35 -6.00 26.40 4.39
C ALA A 35 -4.71 27.20 4.07
N GLY A 36 -3.83 26.62 3.25
CA GLY A 36 -2.54 27.18 2.85
C GLY A 36 -2.01 26.63 1.52
N ASP A 37 -2.20 25.34 1.20
CA ASP A 37 -1.61 24.74 0.01
C ASP A 37 -2.67 24.38 -1.04
N GLY A 38 -3.15 25.42 -1.73
CA GLY A 38 -3.87 25.25 -2.98
C GLY A 38 -2.91 24.84 -4.08
N ASP A 39 -2.54 23.55 -4.12
CA ASP A 39 -1.82 23.02 -5.26
C ASP A 39 -2.81 22.95 -6.43
N GLY A 40 -2.65 23.88 -7.39
CA GLY A 40 -3.42 23.95 -8.62
C GLY A 40 -3.10 22.76 -9.51
N THR A 41 -3.60 21.58 -9.15
CA THR A 41 -3.44 20.38 -9.94
C THR A 41 -4.17 20.55 -11.26
N GLY A 42 -3.46 20.42 -12.38
CA GLY A 42 -4.09 20.42 -13.70
C GLY A 42 -5.14 19.31 -13.80
N ALA A 43 -6.20 19.54 -14.60
CA ALA A 43 -7.30 18.59 -14.76
C ALA A 43 -6.83 17.16 -15.12
N ALA A 44 -5.81 17.05 -15.98
CA ALA A 44 -5.21 15.77 -16.37
C ALA A 44 -4.56 15.03 -15.19
N ASP A 45 -3.93 15.75 -14.26
CA ASP A 45 -3.28 15.13 -13.10
C ASP A 45 -4.30 14.64 -12.07
N ALA A 46 -5.37 15.40 -11.86
CA ALA A 46 -6.50 14.96 -11.03
C ALA A 46 -7.15 13.69 -11.63
N GLN A 47 -7.31 13.63 -12.95
CA GLN A 47 -7.86 12.45 -13.61
C GLN A 47 -6.93 11.23 -13.52
N ARG A 48 -5.61 11.41 -13.64
CA ARG A 48 -4.63 10.34 -13.40
C ARG A 48 -4.73 9.79 -11.98
N ASP A 49 -4.87 10.65 -10.98
CA ASP A 49 -5.04 10.23 -9.59
C ASP A 49 -6.37 9.44 -9.38
N ALA A 50 -7.44 9.80 -10.10
CA ALA A 50 -8.69 9.05 -10.09
C ALA A 50 -8.52 7.66 -10.75
N LEU A 51 -7.88 7.59 -11.92
CA LEU A 51 -7.56 6.33 -12.60
C LEU A 51 -6.64 5.45 -11.75
N ALA A 52 -5.64 6.03 -11.08
CA ALA A 52 -4.78 5.35 -10.13
C ALA A 52 -5.58 4.75 -8.97
N THR A 53 -6.56 5.49 -8.44
CA THR A 53 -7.43 4.98 -7.38
C THR A 53 -8.19 3.75 -7.84
N ARG A 54 -8.85 3.82 -9.02
CA ARG A 54 -9.58 2.68 -9.60
C ARG A 54 -8.66 1.48 -9.85
N PHE A 55 -7.50 1.71 -10.47
CA PHE A 55 -6.53 0.68 -10.77
C PHE A 55 -6.10 -0.05 -9.50
N LEU A 56 -5.71 0.68 -8.45
CA LEU A 56 -5.27 0.10 -7.19
C LEU A 56 -6.41 -0.65 -6.50
N ASP A 57 -7.65 -0.17 -6.55
CA ASP A 57 -8.81 -0.89 -6.01
C ASP A 57 -9.02 -2.24 -6.71
N GLU A 58 -8.95 -2.25 -8.04
CA GLU A 58 -9.10 -3.48 -8.81
C GLU A 58 -7.96 -4.47 -8.54
N GLN A 59 -6.72 -4.01 -8.49
CA GLN A 59 -5.58 -4.86 -8.18
C GLN A 59 -5.67 -5.46 -6.78
N LEU A 60 -6.13 -4.66 -5.81
CA LEU A 60 -6.33 -5.08 -4.44
C LEU A 60 -7.44 -6.13 -4.34
N LEU A 61 -8.59 -5.90 -4.95
CA LEU A 61 -9.70 -6.86 -4.99
C LEU A 61 -9.32 -8.15 -5.73
N LYS A 62 -8.60 -8.05 -6.86
CA LYS A 62 -8.06 -9.20 -7.60
C LYS A 62 -7.13 -10.03 -6.71
N ALA A 63 -6.21 -9.38 -5.98
CA ALA A 63 -5.25 -10.07 -5.12
C ALA A 63 -5.93 -10.81 -3.96
N VAL A 64 -6.88 -10.19 -3.27
CA VAL A 64 -7.56 -10.81 -2.12
C VAL A 64 -8.65 -11.81 -2.52
N THR A 65 -9.14 -11.78 -3.77
CA THR A 65 -10.25 -12.65 -4.23
C THR A 65 -9.78 -13.81 -5.10
N ILE A 66 -8.90 -13.56 -6.09
CA ILE A 66 -8.54 -14.57 -7.11
C ILE A 66 -7.60 -15.63 -6.55
N VAL A 67 -6.77 -15.27 -5.57
CA VAL A 67 -5.78 -16.19 -5.00
C VAL A 67 -6.45 -17.35 -4.25
N ASN A 68 -7.72 -17.20 -3.87
CA ASN A 68 -8.51 -18.29 -3.29
C ASN A 68 -8.89 -19.39 -4.31
N THR A 69 -8.70 -19.17 -5.62
CA THR A 69 -9.25 -20.08 -6.64
C THR A 69 -8.22 -20.67 -7.60
N GLU A 70 -7.16 -19.94 -7.99
CA GLU A 70 -6.37 -20.31 -9.18
C GLU A 70 -4.89 -20.62 -8.95
N ARG A 71 -4.31 -20.23 -7.82
CA ARG A 71 -2.92 -20.54 -7.50
C ARG A 71 -2.96 -21.50 -6.33
N ASP A 72 -2.32 -22.66 -6.45
CA ASP A 72 -2.03 -23.61 -5.35
C ASP A 72 -1.11 -22.99 -4.27
N LEU A 73 -1.35 -21.72 -3.92
CA LEU A 73 -0.75 -21.06 -2.77
C LEU A 73 -1.43 -21.64 -1.54
N THR A 74 -0.63 -22.20 -0.65
CA THR A 74 -1.09 -22.71 0.65
C THR A 74 -1.51 -21.59 1.61
N GLN A 75 -1.27 -20.32 1.22
CA GLN A 75 -1.56 -19.13 2.01
C GLN A 75 -2.45 -18.15 1.23
N GLU A 76 -3.33 -17.47 1.95
CA GLU A 76 -4.24 -16.44 1.42
C GLU A 76 -3.70 -15.03 1.69
N TYR A 77 -4.02 -14.08 0.80
CA TYR A 77 -3.69 -12.66 0.99
C TYR A 77 -4.67 -11.98 1.97
N ASN A 78 -4.53 -12.29 3.25
CA ASN A 78 -5.41 -11.77 4.30
C ASN A 78 -4.84 -10.53 5.02
N GLN A 79 -3.64 -10.08 4.67
CA GLN A 79 -3.04 -8.86 5.21
C GLN A 79 -2.92 -7.79 4.13
N VAL A 80 -3.54 -6.64 4.35
CA VAL A 80 -3.47 -5.49 3.46
C VAL A 80 -2.79 -4.34 4.18
N VAL A 81 -1.77 -3.74 3.58
CA VAL A 81 -1.09 -2.57 4.13
C VAL A 81 -1.33 -1.37 3.21
N LEU A 82 -1.96 -0.33 3.74
CA LEU A 82 -2.22 0.93 3.06
C LEU A 82 -1.25 1.97 3.62
N VAL A 83 -0.29 2.41 2.80
CA VAL A 83 0.71 3.42 3.17
C VAL A 83 0.31 4.75 2.54
N GLY A 84 0.10 5.79 3.36
CA GLY A 84 -0.34 7.09 2.86
C GLY A 84 -0.62 8.12 3.95
N ASP A 85 -1.66 8.94 3.73
CA ASP A 85 -1.98 10.15 4.51
C ASP A 85 -3.11 9.96 5.54
N ALA A 86 -3.42 8.72 5.92
CA ALA A 86 -4.56 8.33 6.76
C ALA A 86 -5.96 8.62 6.19
N LEU A 87 -6.08 9.24 5.01
CA LEU A 87 -7.36 9.59 4.41
C LEU A 87 -7.91 8.49 3.51
N ASP A 88 -7.25 7.35 3.39
CA ASP A 88 -7.72 6.22 2.59
C ASP A 88 -9.02 5.63 3.17
N THR A 89 -10.05 5.54 2.34
CA THR A 89 -11.40 5.08 2.71
C THR A 89 -11.69 3.66 2.22
N ARG A 90 -10.75 2.99 1.54
CA ARG A 90 -10.86 1.58 1.13
C ARG A 90 -11.34 0.64 2.24
N PRO A 91 -10.90 0.77 3.51
CA PRO A 91 -11.40 -0.06 4.60
C PRO A 91 -12.93 0.01 4.81
N TYR A 92 -13.58 1.11 4.39
CA TYR A 92 -15.00 1.36 4.61
C TYR A 92 -15.87 1.11 3.37
N ARG A 93 -15.28 1.15 2.17
CA ARG A 93 -16.03 1.10 0.90
C ARG A 93 -15.83 -0.16 0.07
N LEU A 94 -14.72 -0.89 0.26
CA LEU A 94 -14.44 -2.10 -0.52
C LEU A 94 -15.06 -3.36 0.14
N PRO A 95 -15.54 -4.33 -0.66
CA PRO A 95 -16.13 -5.57 -0.17
C PRO A 95 -15.05 -6.60 0.20
N TRP A 96 -14.46 -6.44 1.38
CA TRP A 96 -13.36 -7.31 1.84
C TRP A 96 -13.81 -8.75 2.13
N PRO A 97 -13.04 -9.78 1.70
CA PRO A 97 -13.23 -11.16 2.14
C PRO A 97 -13.12 -11.30 3.67
N GLU A 98 -13.76 -12.34 4.22
CA GLU A 98 -13.72 -12.62 5.66
C GLU A 98 -12.29 -12.94 6.13
N GLY A 99 -11.90 -12.38 7.27
CA GLY A 99 -10.56 -12.57 7.82
C GLY A 99 -9.51 -11.60 7.31
N THR A 100 -9.87 -10.64 6.45
CA THR A 100 -8.95 -9.60 5.98
C THR A 100 -8.59 -8.63 7.10
N VAL A 101 -7.29 -8.43 7.35
CA VAL A 101 -6.76 -7.42 8.26
C VAL A 101 -6.11 -6.31 7.45
N ILE A 102 -6.57 -5.07 7.67
CA ILE A 102 -6.10 -3.89 6.96
C ILE A 102 -5.30 -3.02 7.91
N PHE A 103 -4.03 -2.81 7.61
CA PHE A 103 -3.11 -1.95 8.33
C PHE A 103 -3.01 -0.62 7.59
N CYS A 104 -3.56 0.44 8.18
CA CYS A 104 -3.41 1.80 7.65
C CYS A 104 -2.24 2.47 8.36
N VAL A 105 -1.16 2.75 7.61
CA VAL A 105 0.06 3.34 8.16
C VAL A 105 0.12 4.81 7.82
N ALA A 106 0.13 5.65 8.86
CA ALA A 106 0.25 7.10 8.74
C ALA A 106 0.66 7.73 10.09
N PRO A 107 1.03 9.01 10.12
CA PRO A 107 1.31 9.71 11.37
C PRO A 107 0.11 9.72 12.32
N ALA A 108 0.38 9.69 13.63
CA ALA A 108 -0.66 9.62 14.67
C ALA A 108 -1.66 10.79 14.61
N GLU A 109 -1.20 12.00 14.26
CA GLU A 109 -2.08 13.17 14.12
C GLU A 109 -3.02 13.02 12.92
N ALA A 110 -2.53 12.54 11.79
CA ALA A 110 -3.36 12.29 10.60
C ALA A 110 -4.46 11.26 10.90
N HIS A 111 -4.15 10.21 11.67
CA HIS A 111 -5.15 9.25 12.13
C HIS A 111 -6.23 9.87 13.00
N ARG A 112 -5.87 10.76 13.95
CA ARG A 112 -6.85 11.44 14.82
C ARG A 112 -7.83 12.28 14.02
N GLN A 113 -7.33 13.05 13.07
CA GLN A 113 -8.15 13.92 12.22
C GLN A 113 -9.09 13.10 11.33
N ALA A 114 -8.56 12.08 10.65
CA ALA A 114 -9.35 11.18 9.81
C ALA A 114 -10.44 10.45 10.61
N GLU A 115 -10.11 9.98 11.81
CA GLU A 115 -11.05 9.27 12.67
C GLU A 115 -12.20 10.17 13.16
N ALA A 116 -11.90 11.41 13.56
CA ALA A 116 -12.93 12.36 13.98
C ALA A 116 -13.95 12.61 12.85
N ALA A 117 -13.47 12.83 11.63
CA ALA A 117 -14.31 13.04 10.45
C ALA A 117 -15.12 11.79 10.07
N LEU A 118 -14.51 10.60 10.08
CA LEU A 118 -15.19 9.34 9.77
C LEU A 118 -16.25 8.98 10.82
N ARG A 119 -16.00 9.28 12.10
CA ARG A 119 -16.99 9.09 13.18
C ARG A 119 -18.20 10.01 12.99
N ALA A 120 -17.99 11.26 12.56
CA ALA A 120 -19.08 12.18 12.27
C ALA A 120 -20.00 11.67 11.14
N GLN A 121 -19.42 10.95 10.16
CA GLN A 121 -20.16 10.30 9.07
C GLN A 121 -20.70 8.90 9.42
N GLN A 122 -20.57 8.46 10.68
CA GLN A 122 -20.97 7.13 11.12
C GLN A 122 -20.34 5.99 10.28
N ALA A 123 -19.15 6.21 9.75
CA ALA A 123 -18.46 5.23 8.91
C ALA A 123 -18.20 3.94 9.69
N ARG A 124 -18.60 2.80 9.13
CA ARG A 124 -18.38 1.48 9.72
C ARG A 124 -17.53 0.63 8.81
N VAL A 125 -16.50 0.02 9.39
CA VAL A 125 -15.73 -1.02 8.72
C VAL A 125 -16.63 -2.26 8.59
N PRO A 126 -16.68 -2.93 7.42
CA PRO A 126 -17.40 -4.19 7.25
C PRO A 126 -16.99 -5.22 8.30
N ARG A 127 -17.92 -6.07 8.75
CA ARG A 127 -17.61 -7.12 9.75
C ARG A 127 -16.64 -8.18 9.24
N SER A 128 -16.49 -8.30 7.92
CA SER A 128 -15.57 -9.23 7.28
C SER A 128 -14.10 -8.84 7.43
N CYS A 129 -13.81 -7.57 7.75
CA CYS A 129 -12.43 -7.11 7.90
C CYS A 129 -12.15 -6.37 9.21
N LEU A 130 -10.88 -6.34 9.60
CA LEU A 130 -10.38 -5.63 10.77
C LEU A 130 -9.48 -4.48 10.32
N LEU A 131 -9.82 -3.26 10.71
CA LEU A 131 -8.97 -2.08 10.47
C LEU A 131 -8.04 -1.82 11.67
N ARG A 132 -6.74 -1.87 11.43
CA ARG A 132 -5.68 -1.49 12.37
C ARG A 132 -5.02 -0.19 11.89
N ARG A 133 -5.07 0.85 12.72
CA ARG A 133 -4.31 2.09 12.47
C ARG A 133 -2.94 1.96 13.10
N VAL A 134 -1.90 2.22 12.31
CA VAL A 134 -0.51 2.00 12.68
C VAL A 134 0.18 3.37 12.67
N PRO A 135 0.34 4.01 13.83
CA PRO A 135 1.00 5.30 13.92
C PRO A 135 2.49 5.12 13.61
N ALA A 136 2.92 5.60 12.44
CA ALA A 136 4.32 5.64 12.05
C ALA A 136 4.59 6.90 11.23
N ASP A 137 5.73 7.55 11.49
CA ASP A 137 6.20 8.66 10.68
C ASP A 137 7.03 8.11 9.51
N LEU A 138 6.56 8.36 8.29
CA LEU A 138 7.21 7.89 7.07
C LEU A 138 8.39 8.79 6.65
N GLN A 139 8.53 9.98 7.27
CA GLN A 139 9.64 10.90 7.00
C GLN A 139 10.86 10.63 7.86
N GLN A 140 10.69 10.04 9.05
CA GLN A 140 11.81 9.70 9.91
C GLN A 140 12.48 8.44 9.41
N ALA A 141 13.71 8.58 8.93
CA ALA A 141 14.57 7.52 8.41
C ALA A 141 15.16 6.65 9.54
N ASP A 142 14.36 6.35 10.54
CA ASP A 142 14.74 5.54 11.69
C ASP A 142 14.20 4.13 11.39
N GLY A 143 14.99 3.34 10.66
CA GLY A 143 14.67 2.01 10.07
C GLY A 143 14.23 0.90 11.04
N GLY A 144 13.63 1.23 12.18
CA GLY A 144 12.94 0.32 13.09
C GLY A 144 11.57 0.84 13.57
N GLY A 145 11.22 2.11 13.31
CA GLY A 145 9.94 2.69 13.74
C GLY A 145 8.75 2.10 13.00
N PHE A 146 8.87 1.98 11.67
CA PHE A 146 7.81 1.50 10.78
C PHE A 146 7.54 -0.01 10.95
N ALA A 147 8.56 -0.84 10.77
CA ALA A 147 8.44 -2.30 10.87
C ALA A 147 7.94 -2.72 12.26
N GLY A 148 8.54 -2.21 13.33
CA GLY A 148 8.13 -2.53 14.69
C GLY A 148 6.70 -2.04 15.01
N ALA A 149 6.24 -0.94 14.42
CA ALA A 149 4.85 -0.49 14.60
C ALA A 149 3.84 -1.43 13.93
N LEU A 150 4.17 -1.95 12.74
CA LEU A 150 3.36 -2.95 12.05
C LEU A 150 3.30 -4.26 12.83
N GLU A 151 4.44 -4.77 13.29
CA GLU A 151 4.50 -6.01 14.09
C GLU A 151 3.68 -5.89 15.39
N ARG A 152 3.82 -4.77 16.12
CA ARG A 152 3.01 -4.51 17.32
C ARG A 152 1.51 -4.42 17.02
N ALA A 153 1.14 -4.01 15.81
CA ALA A 153 -0.25 -4.01 15.36
C ALA A 153 -0.76 -5.42 14.98
N GLY A 154 0.13 -6.41 14.94
CA GLY A 154 -0.15 -7.81 14.63
C GLY A 154 0.12 -8.21 13.18
N PHE A 155 0.82 -7.36 12.41
CA PHE A 155 1.31 -7.75 11.09
C PHE A 155 2.34 -8.86 11.23
N ARG A 156 2.29 -9.87 10.35
CA ARG A 156 3.32 -10.91 10.29
C ARG A 156 3.98 -10.96 8.92
N GLY A 157 5.31 -10.87 8.91
CA GLY A 157 6.09 -10.91 7.68
C GLY A 157 6.27 -12.30 7.09
N ASP A 158 5.85 -13.36 7.78
CA ASP A 158 5.86 -14.75 7.30
C ASP A 158 4.58 -15.14 6.54
N ARG A 159 3.66 -14.18 6.34
CA ARG A 159 2.38 -14.37 5.66
C ARG A 159 2.26 -13.47 4.44
N LEU A 160 1.57 -13.98 3.42
CA LEU A 160 1.25 -13.19 2.22
C LEU A 160 0.53 -11.88 2.57
N SER A 161 0.98 -10.81 1.92
CA SER A 161 0.49 -9.46 2.14
C SER A 161 0.34 -8.69 0.83
N VAL A 162 -0.60 -7.74 0.82
CA VAL A 162 -0.80 -6.81 -0.30
C VAL A 162 -0.54 -5.39 0.18
N TRP A 163 0.43 -4.73 -0.44
CA TRP A 163 0.85 -3.38 -0.10
C TRP A 163 0.36 -2.41 -1.15
N VAL A 164 -0.30 -1.35 -0.71
CA VAL A 164 -0.77 -0.26 -1.56
C VAL A 164 -0.11 1.04 -1.14
N LEU A 165 0.65 1.60 -2.07
CA LEU A 165 1.35 2.88 -1.91
C LEU A 165 0.65 3.93 -2.77
N GLN A 166 -0.31 4.63 -2.19
CA GLN A 166 -1.01 5.73 -2.88
C GLN A 166 -0.79 7.04 -2.15
N GLY A 167 -0.44 8.09 -2.90
CA GLY A 167 -0.17 9.41 -2.32
C GLY A 167 1.22 9.52 -1.68
N VAL A 168 2.14 8.60 -1.98
CA VAL A 168 3.55 8.69 -1.54
C VAL A 168 4.21 9.98 -2.04
N SER A 169 3.85 10.42 -3.25
CA SER A 169 4.24 11.73 -3.80
C SER A 169 3.74 12.92 -2.96
N CYS A 170 2.62 12.77 -2.26
CA CYS A 170 2.03 13.82 -1.41
C CYS A 170 2.65 13.86 0.00
N LEU A 171 3.43 12.84 0.38
CA LEU A 171 4.07 12.77 1.70
C LEU A 171 5.38 13.61 1.75
N GLY A 172 5.80 14.20 0.63
CA GLY A 172 7.03 14.99 0.56
C GLY A 172 8.30 14.17 0.79
N LEU A 173 8.23 12.84 0.58
CA LEU A 173 9.38 11.96 0.82
C LEU A 173 10.46 12.25 -0.21
N GLY A 174 11.65 12.61 0.28
CA GLY A 174 12.86 12.61 -0.54
C GLY A 174 13.25 11.18 -0.96
N THR A 175 14.15 11.07 -1.93
CA THR A 175 14.62 9.78 -2.45
C THR A 175 15.12 8.83 -1.36
N ALA A 176 15.82 9.34 -0.35
CA ALA A 176 16.34 8.52 0.76
C ALA A 176 15.21 7.92 1.63
N ALA A 177 14.17 8.70 1.92
CA ALA A 177 13.02 8.22 2.70
C ALA A 177 12.20 7.20 1.88
N LEU A 178 12.05 7.42 0.58
CA LEU A 178 11.43 6.45 -0.33
C LEU A 178 12.20 5.12 -0.37
N THR A 179 13.53 5.16 -0.50
CA THR A 179 14.39 3.96 -0.45
C THR A 179 14.25 3.24 0.89
N THR A 180 14.20 3.98 2.00
CA THR A 180 14.00 3.41 3.34
C THR A 180 12.64 2.72 3.46
N LEU A 181 11.58 3.36 2.99
CA LEU A 181 10.23 2.78 2.95
C LEU A 181 10.20 1.48 2.14
N PHE A 182 10.81 1.45 0.96
CA PHE A 182 10.89 0.22 0.16
C PHE A 182 11.75 -0.85 0.82
N THR A 183 12.81 -0.48 1.53
CA THR A 183 13.64 -1.40 2.32
C THR A 183 12.81 -2.06 3.42
N ASP A 184 12.13 -1.25 4.24
CA ASP A 184 11.29 -1.74 5.33
C ASP A 184 10.14 -2.60 4.80
N LEU A 185 9.46 -2.15 3.74
CA LEU A 185 8.40 -2.91 3.10
C LEU A 185 8.89 -4.27 2.62
N CYS A 186 10.00 -4.33 1.88
CA CYS A 186 10.49 -5.58 1.29
C CYS A 186 11.10 -6.52 2.35
N ASN A 187 11.59 -5.98 3.46
CA ASN A 187 12.00 -6.77 4.61
C ASN A 187 10.81 -7.39 5.35
N MET A 188 9.63 -6.77 5.27
CA MET A 188 8.41 -7.24 5.94
C MET A 188 7.51 -8.08 5.02
N ALA A 189 7.56 -7.88 3.71
CA ALA A 189 6.72 -8.58 2.76
C ALA A 189 7.23 -10.00 2.52
N ALA A 190 6.40 -11.01 2.81
CA ALA A 190 6.69 -12.42 2.51
C ALA A 190 6.91 -12.64 1.01
N PHE A 191 7.58 -13.74 0.64
CA PHE A 191 7.69 -14.18 -0.74
C PHE A 191 6.33 -14.25 -1.43
N ASP A 192 6.26 -13.83 -2.68
CA ASP A 192 5.04 -13.66 -3.48
C ASP A 192 4.05 -12.59 -2.96
N SER A 193 4.36 -11.84 -1.90
CA SER A 193 3.57 -10.66 -1.52
C SER A 193 3.43 -9.67 -2.67
N LEU A 194 2.28 -8.99 -2.77
CA LEU A 194 2.01 -8.06 -3.86
C LEU A 194 2.27 -6.63 -3.39
N VAL A 195 2.91 -5.82 -4.23
CA VAL A 195 3.16 -4.40 -4.00
C VAL A 195 2.66 -3.62 -5.19
N ALA A 196 1.74 -2.68 -4.95
CA ALA A 196 1.18 -1.84 -5.99
C ALA A 196 1.18 -0.38 -5.52
N GLY A 197 1.38 0.56 -6.44
CA GLY A 197 1.38 1.96 -6.05
C GLY A 197 1.51 2.95 -7.18
N LEU A 198 1.45 4.23 -6.81
CA LEU A 198 1.70 5.37 -7.66
C LEU A 198 3.00 6.06 -7.23
N MET A 199 4.03 5.93 -8.07
CA MET A 199 5.35 6.52 -7.84
C MET A 199 5.40 7.99 -8.26
N PRO A 200 6.22 8.81 -7.59
CA PRO A 200 6.47 10.18 -8.01
C PRO A 200 7.10 10.24 -9.41
N PRO A 201 7.12 11.42 -10.06
CA PRO A 201 7.68 11.57 -11.38
C PRO A 201 9.13 11.07 -11.50
N MET A 202 9.36 10.08 -12.36
CA MET A 202 10.68 9.52 -12.65
C MET A 202 10.74 8.97 -14.08
N ASP A 203 11.94 8.74 -14.61
CA ASP A 203 12.10 8.04 -15.87
C ASP A 203 11.84 6.52 -15.70
N ARG A 204 11.55 5.83 -16.80
CA ARG A 204 11.22 4.40 -16.79
C ARG A 204 12.35 3.54 -16.21
N ARG A 205 13.60 3.86 -16.55
CA ARG A 205 14.76 3.07 -16.15
C ARG A 205 14.99 3.18 -14.65
N SER A 206 14.77 4.36 -14.06
CA SER A 206 14.82 4.59 -12.62
C SER A 206 13.77 3.76 -11.88
N LEU A 207 12.54 3.67 -12.41
CA LEU A 207 11.51 2.79 -11.86
C LEU A 207 11.92 1.31 -11.91
N ASP A 208 12.34 0.82 -13.07
CA ASP A 208 12.71 -0.58 -13.26
C ASP A 208 13.92 -0.95 -12.37
N ASN A 209 14.91 -0.04 -12.25
CA ASN A 209 16.04 -0.20 -11.35
C ASN A 209 15.62 -0.25 -9.88
N LEU A 210 14.69 0.62 -9.46
CA LEU A 210 14.17 0.64 -8.10
C LEU A 210 13.51 -0.70 -7.77
N LEU A 211 12.57 -1.16 -8.60
CA LEU A 211 11.88 -2.44 -8.39
C LEU A 211 12.87 -3.61 -8.36
N ALA A 212 13.80 -3.66 -9.32
CA ALA A 212 14.81 -4.72 -9.38
C ALA A 212 15.73 -4.73 -8.15
N SER A 213 16.15 -3.55 -7.67
CA SER A 213 17.05 -3.44 -6.51
C SER A 213 16.46 -4.01 -5.22
N PHE A 214 15.12 -4.00 -5.13
CA PHE A 214 14.38 -4.54 -4.00
C PHE A 214 13.88 -5.98 -4.23
N GLY A 215 14.19 -6.60 -5.38
CA GLY A 215 13.72 -7.94 -5.71
C GLY A 215 12.22 -8.00 -6.00
N LEU A 216 11.64 -6.88 -6.44
CA LEU A 216 10.26 -6.77 -6.86
C LEU A 216 10.15 -7.09 -8.36
N LEU A 217 9.55 -8.23 -8.69
CA LEU A 217 9.25 -8.63 -10.06
C LEU A 217 7.96 -7.96 -10.50
N GLY A 218 8.07 -6.91 -11.30
CA GLY A 218 6.90 -6.16 -11.77
C GLY A 218 7.23 -5.24 -12.93
N ALA A 219 6.23 -4.46 -13.32
CA ALA A 219 6.37 -3.46 -14.36
C ALA A 219 5.56 -2.22 -14.01
N GLY A 220 6.06 -1.05 -14.43
CA GLY A 220 5.25 0.15 -14.47
C GLY A 220 4.13 0.01 -15.50
N VAL A 221 2.93 0.45 -15.12
CA VAL A 221 1.72 0.51 -15.95
C VAL A 221 1.54 1.94 -16.44
N ASP A 222 1.25 2.09 -17.73
CA ASP A 222 1.02 3.39 -18.34
C ASP A 222 -0.42 3.87 -18.08
N PHE A 223 -0.58 5.18 -17.94
CA PHE A 223 -1.87 5.86 -18.08
C PHE A 223 -2.16 5.96 -19.58
N GLY A 224 -2.39 4.83 -20.24
CA GLY A 224 -2.50 4.76 -21.70
C GLY A 224 -3.66 5.59 -22.26
N VAL A 225 -3.60 5.87 -23.57
CA VAL A 225 -4.67 6.58 -24.32
C VAL A 225 -6.00 5.81 -24.23
N GLN A 226 -5.92 4.48 -24.27
CA GLN A 226 -7.00 3.54 -24.05
C GLN A 226 -6.73 2.85 -22.71
N THR A 227 -7.36 3.32 -21.63
CA THR A 227 -7.45 2.47 -20.45
C THR A 227 -8.78 1.71 -20.51
N ASP A 228 -8.74 0.40 -20.33
CA ASP A 228 -9.95 -0.43 -20.12
C ASP A 228 -10.73 0.02 -18.84
N TRP A 229 -10.16 0.97 -18.09
CA TRP A 229 -10.62 1.52 -16.83
C TRP A 229 -11.66 2.65 -16.97
N GLY A 230 -12.08 3.01 -18.18
CA GLY A 230 -13.41 3.60 -18.38
C GLY A 230 -13.52 5.11 -18.64
N ARG A 231 -12.43 5.85 -18.89
CA ARG A 231 -12.52 7.19 -19.54
C ARG A 231 -11.38 7.43 -20.52
N TRP A 232 -11.73 7.90 -21.71
CA TRP A 232 -10.80 8.35 -22.74
C TRP A 232 -10.59 9.85 -22.65
N GLU A 233 -9.35 10.30 -22.53
CA GLU A 233 -8.96 11.69 -22.78
C GLU A 233 -7.58 11.75 -23.45
N GLU A 234 -7.47 12.61 -24.46
CA GLU A 234 -6.27 12.76 -25.30
C GLU A 234 -5.05 13.25 -24.50
N GLY A 235 -5.27 13.99 -23.41
CA GLY A 235 -4.23 14.54 -22.53
C GLY A 235 -3.77 13.63 -21.39
N LEU A 236 -4.36 12.43 -21.23
CA LEU A 236 -4.01 11.49 -20.17
C LEU A 236 -2.68 10.78 -20.43
N ALA A 237 -2.45 10.42 -21.69
CA ALA A 237 -1.24 9.75 -22.12
C ALA A 237 -0.03 10.64 -21.85
N LEU A 238 0.95 10.07 -21.17
CA LEU A 238 2.20 10.74 -20.88
C LEU A 238 3.22 10.31 -21.94
N ASP A 239 4.17 11.17 -22.30
CA ASP A 239 5.26 10.80 -23.20
C ASP A 239 6.10 9.67 -22.54
N PRO A 240 6.24 8.49 -23.18
CA PRO A 240 7.04 7.39 -22.65
C PRO A 240 8.50 7.74 -22.35
N GLY A 241 9.05 8.76 -23.02
CA GLY A 241 10.42 9.25 -22.81
C GLY A 241 10.57 10.29 -21.71
N SER A 242 9.46 10.78 -21.14
CA SER A 242 9.46 11.88 -20.17
C SER A 242 9.52 11.41 -18.71
N VAL A 243 10.00 12.29 -17.82
CA VAL A 243 9.89 12.12 -16.37
C VAL A 243 8.43 12.27 -15.98
N ARG A 244 7.83 11.20 -15.46
CA ARG A 244 6.38 11.11 -15.26
C ARG A 244 6.01 10.21 -14.08
N PRO A 245 4.84 10.39 -13.45
CA PRO A 245 4.39 9.47 -12.41
C PRO A 245 4.10 8.09 -13.02
N TRP A 246 4.40 7.03 -12.28
CA TRP A 246 4.21 5.66 -12.74
C TRP A 246 3.31 4.89 -11.79
N LEU A 247 2.26 4.28 -12.32
CA LEU A 247 1.63 3.15 -11.65
C LEU A 247 2.55 1.95 -11.76
N PHE A 248 2.55 1.07 -10.77
CA PHE A 248 3.22 -0.22 -10.86
C PHE A 248 2.49 -1.28 -10.06
N VAL A 249 2.72 -2.52 -10.46
CA VAL A 249 2.37 -3.71 -9.70
C VAL A 249 3.57 -4.64 -9.78
N ALA A 250 4.02 -5.14 -8.63
CA ALA A 250 5.14 -6.03 -8.52
C ALA A 250 4.90 -7.10 -7.46
N GLN A 251 5.51 -8.26 -7.66
CA GLN A 251 5.53 -9.36 -6.71
C GLN A 251 6.89 -9.42 -6.02
N GLN A 252 6.87 -9.59 -4.72
CA GLN A 252 8.05 -9.81 -3.91
C GLN A 252 8.65 -11.18 -4.25
N LYS A 253 9.93 -11.21 -4.66
CA LYS A 253 10.65 -12.45 -4.94
C LYS A 253 11.80 -12.73 -3.97
N ARG A 254 11.99 -11.87 -2.96
CA ARG A 254 12.90 -12.12 -1.85
C ARG A 254 12.10 -12.58 -0.63
N LEU A 255 12.72 -13.42 0.19
CA LEU A 255 12.18 -13.79 1.50
C LEU A 255 12.16 -12.56 2.41
N SER A 256 11.12 -12.44 3.22
CA SER A 256 11.09 -11.46 4.30
C SER A 256 12.08 -11.83 5.41
N LEU A 257 12.40 -10.87 6.29
CA LEU A 257 13.16 -11.16 7.50
C LEU A 257 12.43 -12.15 8.42
N GLY A 258 11.08 -12.13 8.40
CA GLY A 258 10.27 -13.09 9.15
C GLY A 258 10.40 -14.51 8.60
N GLU A 259 10.43 -14.69 7.29
CA GLU A 259 10.63 -16.00 6.66
C GLU A 259 12.06 -16.52 6.83
N MET A 260 13.05 -15.63 6.74
CA MET A 260 14.45 -15.97 7.01
C MET A 260 14.67 -16.39 8.46
N GLY A 261 14.08 -15.66 9.41
CA GLY A 261 14.19 -15.98 10.84
C GLY A 261 13.65 -17.37 11.18
N ILE A 262 12.57 -17.81 10.53
CA ILE A 262 12.04 -19.18 10.69
C ILE A 262 13.08 -20.22 10.28
N TYR A 263 13.80 -20.00 9.18
CA TYR A 263 14.86 -20.92 8.75
C TYR A 263 16.01 -20.96 9.77
N ASP A 264 16.44 -19.80 10.26
CA ASP A 264 17.51 -19.70 11.26
C ASP A 264 17.10 -20.37 12.58
N ASP A 265 15.85 -20.20 13.02
CA ASP A 265 15.28 -20.86 14.20
C ASP A 265 15.28 -22.40 14.04
N HIS A 266 14.94 -22.90 12.85
CA HIS A 266 14.99 -24.33 12.56
C HIS A 266 16.42 -24.89 12.55
N VAL A 267 17.38 -24.13 12.04
CA VAL A 267 18.81 -24.51 12.07
C VAL A 267 19.30 -24.55 13.51
N ALA A 268 19.04 -23.52 14.31
CA ALA A 268 19.43 -23.47 15.71
C ALA A 268 18.80 -24.60 16.54
N ALA A 269 17.51 -24.88 16.36
CA ALA A 269 16.84 -25.99 17.03
C ALA A 269 17.41 -27.37 16.62
N ALA A 270 17.87 -27.53 15.38
CA ALA A 270 18.54 -28.75 14.95
C ALA A 270 19.94 -28.91 15.58
N GLU A 271 20.70 -27.82 15.68
CA GLU A 271 22.00 -27.80 16.36
C GLU A 271 21.88 -28.13 17.86
N GLU A 272 20.88 -27.58 18.56
CA GLU A 272 20.63 -27.91 19.98
C GLU A 272 20.33 -29.41 20.19
N VAL A 273 19.54 -30.03 19.30
CA VAL A 273 19.23 -31.47 19.37
C VAL A 273 20.46 -32.34 19.08
N ASP A 274 21.34 -31.92 18.16
CA ASP A 274 22.58 -32.63 17.87
C ASP A 274 23.59 -32.52 19.03
N GLU A 275 23.65 -31.39 19.73
CA GLU A 275 24.47 -31.24 20.95
C GLU A 275 23.94 -32.14 22.09
N ASP A 276 22.62 -32.15 22.33
CA ASP A 276 22.01 -32.99 23.37
C ASP A 276 22.18 -34.50 23.08
N ASN A 277 22.10 -34.91 21.80
CA ASN A 277 22.37 -36.29 21.38
C ASN A 277 23.87 -36.65 21.41
N PHE A 278 24.76 -35.67 21.24
CA PHE A 278 26.20 -35.88 21.32
C PHE A 278 26.65 -36.14 22.77
N PHE A 279 26.08 -35.46 23.77
CA PHE A 279 26.40 -35.71 25.19
C PHE A 279 25.68 -36.93 25.78
N GLY A 280 24.52 -37.33 25.23
CA GLY A 280 23.77 -38.50 25.70
C GLY A 280 24.39 -39.87 25.37
N ASN A 281 25.27 -39.96 24.36
CA ASN A 281 25.86 -41.22 23.90
C ASN A 281 27.22 -41.57 24.54
N PHE A 282 27.72 -40.75 25.47
CA PHE A 282 28.98 -40.98 26.19
C PHE A 282 28.81 -41.23 27.70
N SER A 283 27.58 -41.53 28.16
CA SER A 283 27.28 -41.85 29.57
C SER A 283 27.16 -43.35 29.83
#